data_AF-A0A9K3HRD1-F1
#
_entry.id   AF-A0A9K3HRD1-F1
#
_cell.length_a   1.000
_cell.length_b   1.000
_cell.length_c   1.000
_cell.angle_alpha   90.00
_cell.angle_beta   90.00
_cell.angle_gamma   90.00
#
_symmetry.space_group_name_H-M   'P 1'
#
loop_
_entity.id
_entity.type
_entity.pdbx_description
1 polymer ?
#
loop_
_entity_poly.entity_id
_entity_poly.type
_entity_poly.pdbx_seq_one_letter_code
_entity_poly.pdbx_strand_id
1 'polypeptide(L)'
;MLFLLRKLSIPLSSLPSLTSVSLSRTTTIMTTNPISSRLAILAQQLRLYKPPDSDTDKVDQPPEKLQNPNPNNRAAVLICLFHGDNYGDDSLRVILTKRSSDLSAHSGEVSLPGGKVEEDDVDDADTATREAKEEIGLEPSLVNVVAVLEPFLSKHLLKVVPVIGILSDRNAFNPTPNAGEVDEIFDAPLEMFLKDENHKSEEIDWLGNRILLHYFDYETGGKKYMIWGLTAGILIRAASIVYQRPPTFLEQTPKVKLPGVVSTYTKSP
;
A
#
# COMPACT_ATOMS: atom_id res chain seq x y z
N MET A 1 -0.37 -30.80 52.48
CA MET A 1 0.18 -31.36 53.72
C MET A 1 0.68 -32.77 53.40
N LEU A 2 2.03 -32.97 53.39
CA LEU A 2 2.81 -34.23 53.59
C LEU A 2 2.31 -35.54 52.91
N PHE A 3 3.09 -36.42 52.27
CA PHE A 3 4.52 -36.71 52.30
C PHE A 3 4.92 -37.59 51.09
N LEU A 4 6.16 -37.40 50.69
CA LEU A 4 7.07 -38.18 49.84
C LEU A 4 7.18 -39.68 50.19
N LEU A 5 7.25 -40.61 49.21
CA LEU A 5 7.98 -41.90 49.29
C LEU A 5 8.31 -42.37 47.86
N ARG A 6 9.53 -42.17 47.37
CA ARG A 6 10.75 -43.03 47.42
C ARG A 6 10.81 -44.15 46.37
N LYS A 7 11.86 -44.03 45.56
CA LYS A 7 12.42 -44.91 44.52
C LYS A 7 12.59 -46.36 44.98
N LEU A 8 12.37 -47.29 44.03
CA LEU A 8 13.13 -48.54 43.92
C LEU A 8 13.58 -48.70 42.46
N SER A 9 14.88 -48.87 42.28
CA SER A 9 15.57 -49.11 41.01
C SER A 9 15.84 -50.61 40.82
N ILE A 10 16.24 -50.94 39.58
CA ILE A 10 17.06 -52.08 39.10
C ILE A 10 16.25 -53.26 38.49
N PRO A 11 16.70 -53.97 37.42
CA PRO A 11 17.90 -53.82 36.57
C PRO A 11 17.65 -53.69 35.05
N LEU A 12 18.72 -53.31 34.35
CA LEU A 12 18.90 -53.36 32.90
C LEU A 12 19.57 -54.70 32.52
N SER A 13 18.96 -55.51 31.64
CA SER A 13 19.68 -56.59 30.95
C SER A 13 18.98 -57.00 29.64
N SER A 14 19.81 -57.16 28.60
CA SER A 14 19.61 -57.84 27.31
C SER A 14 18.74 -57.17 26.23
N LEU A 15 19.42 -56.46 25.31
CA LEU A 15 19.12 -56.38 23.87
C LEU A 15 19.92 -57.52 23.17
N PRO A 16 19.60 -58.02 21.93
CA PRO A 16 19.28 -57.18 20.77
C PRO A 16 18.35 -57.80 19.67
N SER A 17 18.27 -57.06 18.54
CA SER A 17 17.60 -57.31 17.24
C SER A 17 16.15 -56.82 17.17
N LEU A 18 15.71 -56.05 16.16
CA LEU A 18 16.03 -56.06 14.74
C LEU A 18 16.08 -54.65 14.15
N THR A 19 16.99 -54.47 13.20
CA THR A 19 17.07 -53.36 12.26
C THR A 19 15.76 -53.17 11.48
N SER A 20 15.12 -52.00 11.59
CA SER A 20 14.10 -51.55 10.64
C SER A 20 14.65 -50.42 9.77
N VAL A 21 14.74 -50.78 8.50
CA VAL A 21 14.79 -50.02 7.26
C VAL A 21 14.51 -48.51 7.40
N SER A 22 15.49 -47.73 6.94
CA SER A 22 15.35 -46.31 6.61
C SER A 22 14.20 -46.09 5.62
N LEU A 23 13.16 -45.38 6.04
CA LEU A 23 12.29 -44.63 5.14
C LEU A 23 12.65 -43.16 5.24
N SER A 24 13.44 -42.72 4.27
CA SER A 24 13.62 -41.32 3.92
C SER A 24 12.25 -40.70 3.59
N ARG A 25 11.66 -39.99 4.54
CA ARG A 25 10.72 -38.90 4.27
C ARG A 25 11.31 -37.65 4.87
N THR A 26 12.20 -37.03 4.09
CA THR A 26 12.47 -35.60 4.23
C THR A 26 11.21 -34.88 3.78
N THR A 27 10.23 -34.77 4.68
CA THR A 27 9.24 -33.71 4.58
C THR A 27 10.02 -32.44 4.83
N THR A 28 10.46 -31.78 3.76
CA THR A 28 10.87 -30.38 3.82
C THR A 28 9.67 -29.61 4.33
N ILE A 29 9.60 -29.39 5.64
CA ILE A 29 8.74 -28.36 6.21
C ILE A 29 9.36 -27.06 5.69
N MET A 30 8.81 -26.53 4.61
CA MET A 30 9.07 -25.15 4.22
C MET A 30 8.56 -24.29 5.36
N THR A 31 9.46 -23.89 6.24
CA THR A 31 9.18 -22.93 7.31
C THR A 31 8.94 -21.59 6.63
N THR A 32 7.69 -21.32 6.25
CA THR A 32 7.33 -20.02 5.71
C THR A 32 7.52 -18.97 6.82
N ASN A 33 8.24 -17.90 6.51
CA ASN A 33 8.40 -16.78 7.44
C ASN A 33 6.99 -16.23 7.80
N PRO A 34 6.62 -16.07 9.08
CA PRO A 34 5.30 -15.59 9.48
C PRO A 34 4.93 -14.22 8.89
N ILE A 35 5.91 -13.38 8.57
CA ILE A 35 5.68 -12.10 7.89
C ILE A 35 5.22 -12.33 6.44
N SER A 36 5.89 -13.25 5.74
CA SER A 36 5.54 -13.63 4.37
C SER A 36 4.13 -14.23 4.29
N SER A 37 3.72 -15.01 5.29
CA SER A 37 2.36 -15.56 5.33
C SER A 37 1.29 -14.50 5.58
N ARG A 38 1.56 -13.47 6.41
CA ARG A 38 0.63 -12.34 6.61
C ARG A 38 0.45 -11.49 5.36
N LEU A 39 1.54 -11.16 4.66
CA LEU A 39 1.46 -10.45 3.37
C LEU A 39 0.68 -11.25 2.32
N ALA A 40 0.85 -12.57 2.28
CA ALA A 40 0.10 -13.43 1.38
C ALA A 40 -1.41 -13.43 1.68
N ILE A 41 -1.79 -13.46 2.97
CA ILE A 41 -3.19 -13.36 3.40
C ILE A 41 -3.78 -11.99 3.02
N LEU A 42 -3.05 -10.91 3.31
CA LEU A 42 -3.47 -9.56 2.94
C LEU A 42 -3.64 -9.42 1.42
N ALA A 43 -2.68 -9.94 0.64
CA ALA A 43 -2.76 -9.95 -0.81
C ALA A 43 -4.02 -10.67 -1.31
N GLN A 44 -4.36 -11.82 -0.72
CA GLN A 44 -5.57 -12.55 -1.08
C GLN A 44 -6.84 -11.77 -0.72
N GLN A 45 -6.88 -11.13 0.45
CA GLN A 45 -7.98 -10.27 0.84
C GLN A 45 -8.16 -9.09 -0.13
N LEU A 46 -7.07 -8.39 -0.48
CA LEU A 46 -7.12 -7.22 -1.35
C LEU A 46 -7.52 -7.56 -2.79
N ARG A 47 -7.18 -8.75 -3.29
CA ARG A 47 -7.66 -9.23 -4.61
C ARG A 47 -9.18 -9.41 -4.67
N LEU A 48 -9.85 -9.52 -3.53
CA LEU A 48 -11.31 -9.58 -3.45
C LEU A 48 -11.96 -8.21 -3.32
N TYR A 49 -11.16 -7.15 -3.16
CA TYR A 49 -11.66 -5.78 -3.11
C TYR A 49 -12.38 -5.45 -4.41
N LYS A 50 -13.58 -4.88 -4.27
CA LYS A 50 -14.33 -4.27 -5.37
C LYS A 50 -14.54 -2.81 -5.00
N PRO A 51 -14.15 -1.87 -5.89
CA PRO A 51 -14.51 -0.47 -5.69
C PRO A 51 -16.01 -0.34 -5.50
N PRO A 52 -16.49 0.48 -4.55
CA PRO A 52 -17.91 0.74 -4.42
C PRO A 52 -18.45 1.32 -5.74
N ASP A 53 -19.62 0.86 -6.16
CA ASP A 53 -20.34 1.48 -7.26
C ASP A 53 -20.50 2.97 -6.93
N SER A 54 -20.18 3.86 -7.88
CA SER A 54 -20.31 5.30 -7.65
C SER A 54 -21.75 5.61 -7.25
N ASP A 55 -21.98 5.91 -5.97
CA ASP A 55 -23.30 5.92 -5.34
C ASP A 55 -24.33 6.64 -6.23
N THR A 56 -25.25 5.85 -6.77
CA THR A 56 -26.39 6.32 -7.54
C THR A 56 -27.48 6.66 -6.55
N ASP A 57 -27.59 7.92 -6.16
CA ASP A 57 -28.88 8.61 -6.00
C ASP A 57 -28.68 10.08 -5.59
N LYS A 58 -29.24 10.98 -6.43
CA LYS A 58 -29.30 12.46 -6.33
C LYS A 58 -28.04 13.20 -6.79
N VAL A 59 -28.17 13.94 -7.90
CA VAL A 59 -27.06 14.47 -8.72
C VAL A 59 -27.14 15.99 -8.83
N ASP A 60 -26.01 16.67 -8.61
CA ASP A 60 -25.61 17.86 -9.37
C ASP A 60 -24.67 17.41 -10.50
N GLN A 61 -24.81 17.98 -11.69
CA GLN A 61 -24.03 17.59 -12.88
C GLN A 61 -22.52 17.67 -12.62
N PRO A 62 -21.68 16.81 -13.25
CA PRO A 62 -20.23 16.97 -13.17
C PRO A 62 -19.83 18.39 -13.62
N PRO A 63 -18.87 19.03 -12.95
CA PRO A 63 -18.38 20.35 -13.33
C PRO A 63 -18.16 20.44 -14.85
N GLU A 64 -18.55 21.56 -15.47
CA GLU A 64 -18.48 21.75 -16.94
C GLU A 64 -17.11 21.38 -17.56
N LYS A 65 -16.04 21.55 -16.78
CA LYS A 65 -14.66 21.17 -17.12
C LYS A 65 -14.40 19.65 -17.27
N LEU A 66 -15.30 18.79 -16.81
CA LEU A 66 -15.21 17.32 -16.91
C LEU A 66 -16.07 16.75 -18.04
N GLN A 67 -16.74 17.59 -18.84
CA GLN A 67 -17.70 17.14 -19.86
C GLN A 67 -17.03 16.48 -21.09
N ASN A 68 -15.72 16.64 -21.28
CA ASN A 68 -14.93 15.98 -22.33
C ASN A 68 -13.60 15.46 -21.76
N PRO A 69 -13.60 14.37 -20.96
CA PRO A 69 -12.37 13.84 -20.41
C PRO A 69 -11.54 13.21 -21.55
N ASN A 70 -10.35 13.75 -21.80
CA ASN A 70 -9.36 13.00 -22.58
C ASN A 70 -9.05 11.72 -21.78
N PRO A 71 -9.26 10.51 -22.34
CA PRO A 71 -9.03 9.25 -21.62
C PRO A 71 -7.57 9.10 -21.15
N ASN A 72 -6.63 9.78 -21.81
CA ASN A 72 -5.21 9.80 -21.44
C ASN A 72 -4.87 10.88 -20.41
N ASN A 73 -5.83 11.74 -20.02
CA ASN A 73 -5.64 12.69 -18.93
C ASN A 73 -5.92 12.02 -17.58
N ARG A 74 -5.19 10.94 -17.32
CA ARG A 74 -5.18 10.19 -16.05
C ARG A 74 -3.75 9.81 -15.67
N ALA A 75 -3.56 9.54 -14.40
CA ALA A 75 -2.32 9.10 -13.79
C ALA A 75 -2.59 7.89 -12.91
N ALA A 76 -1.55 7.11 -12.62
CA ALA A 76 -1.61 6.03 -11.65
C ALA A 76 -0.49 6.16 -10.63
N VAL A 77 -0.78 5.79 -9.39
CA VAL A 77 0.19 5.86 -8.28
C VAL A 77 0.27 4.52 -7.55
N LEU A 78 1.48 4.12 -7.19
CA LEU A 78 1.75 2.86 -6.51
C LEU A 78 1.74 3.04 -4.98
N ILE A 79 0.79 2.39 -4.32
CA ILE A 79 0.78 2.16 -2.88
C ILE A 79 1.56 0.87 -2.62
N CYS A 80 2.89 0.97 -2.55
CA CYS A 80 3.77 -0.17 -2.32
C CYS A 80 3.85 -0.49 -0.83
N LEU A 81 3.24 -1.62 -0.43
CA LEU A 81 3.13 -2.07 0.95
C LEU A 81 4.11 -3.19 1.26
N PHE A 82 4.73 -3.11 2.44
CA PHE A 82 5.65 -4.12 2.98
C PHE A 82 5.62 -4.10 4.51
N HIS A 83 6.19 -5.10 5.17
CA HIS A 83 6.39 -5.05 6.63
C HIS A 83 7.70 -4.35 6.94
N GLY A 84 7.74 -3.57 8.03
CA GLY A 84 8.97 -2.97 8.51
C GLY A 84 10.06 -3.98 8.85
N ASP A 85 11.32 -3.57 8.64
CA ASP A 85 12.50 -4.42 8.87
C ASP A 85 12.93 -4.46 10.36
N ASN A 86 12.25 -3.71 11.24
CA ASN A 86 12.59 -3.65 12.66
C ASN A 86 12.11 -4.92 13.38
N TYR A 87 13.01 -5.55 14.14
CA TYR A 87 12.70 -6.78 14.88
C TYR A 87 11.56 -6.54 15.89
N GLY A 88 10.37 -7.09 15.60
CA GLY A 88 9.16 -6.92 16.41
C GLY A 88 8.19 -5.83 15.95
N ASP A 89 8.51 -5.10 14.86
CA ASP A 89 7.60 -4.17 14.20
C ASP A 89 6.92 -4.86 13.01
N ASP A 90 5.78 -5.50 13.29
CA ASP A 90 4.94 -6.09 12.25
C ASP A 90 4.04 -5.04 11.55
N SER A 91 4.34 -3.74 11.66
CA SER A 91 3.52 -2.72 11.01
C SER A 91 3.69 -2.76 9.49
N LEU A 92 2.57 -2.62 8.77
CA LEU A 92 2.58 -2.38 7.34
C LEU A 92 3.04 -0.94 7.09
N ARG A 93 4.01 -0.81 6.19
CA ARG A 93 4.63 0.44 5.78
C ARG A 93 4.35 0.70 4.30
N VAL A 94 4.33 1.97 3.92
CA VAL A 94 4.13 2.42 2.54
C VAL A 94 5.33 3.24 2.08
N ILE A 95 5.82 2.98 0.87
CA ILE A 95 6.90 3.76 0.25
C ILE A 95 6.35 5.10 -0.24
N LEU A 96 7.09 6.18 0.05
CA LEU A 96 6.79 7.55 -0.37
C LEU A 96 8.04 8.20 -0.95
N THR A 97 7.81 9.19 -1.81
CA THR A 97 8.84 10.04 -2.39
C THR A 97 8.65 11.47 -1.90
N LYS A 98 9.77 12.19 -1.77
CA LYS A 98 9.77 13.65 -1.73
C LYS A 98 10.25 14.13 -3.09
N ARG A 99 9.36 14.82 -3.81
CA ARG A 99 9.63 15.31 -5.16
C ARG A 99 10.79 16.29 -5.17
N SER A 100 11.55 16.30 -6.26
CA SER A 100 12.68 17.20 -6.40
C SER A 100 12.26 18.66 -6.29
N SER A 101 13.07 19.43 -5.59
CA SER A 101 12.87 20.88 -5.41
C SER A 101 13.01 21.65 -6.72
N ASP A 102 13.63 21.05 -7.74
CA ASP A 102 13.90 21.67 -9.05
C ASP A 102 12.73 21.52 -10.06
N LEU A 103 11.66 20.80 -9.68
CA LEU A 103 10.51 20.58 -10.55
C LEU A 103 9.58 21.81 -10.63
N SER A 104 9.03 22.06 -11.82
CA SER A 104 8.13 23.19 -12.06
C SER A 104 6.76 23.09 -11.38
N ALA A 105 6.39 21.91 -10.90
CA ALA A 105 5.13 21.64 -10.21
C ALA A 105 5.34 20.67 -9.05
N HIS A 106 4.63 20.91 -7.94
CA HIS A 106 4.66 20.06 -6.74
C HIS A 106 6.07 19.88 -6.14
N SER A 107 6.95 20.87 -6.32
CA SER A 107 8.33 20.84 -5.84
C SER A 107 8.39 20.60 -4.32
N GLY A 108 9.14 19.60 -3.88
CA GLY A 108 9.30 19.28 -2.46
C GLY A 108 8.07 18.65 -1.78
N GLU A 109 6.97 18.43 -2.51
CA GLU A 109 5.79 17.74 -1.97
C GLU A 109 6.07 16.25 -1.78
N VAL A 110 5.39 15.66 -0.78
CA VAL A 110 5.41 14.21 -0.57
C VAL A 110 4.34 13.55 -1.44
N SER A 111 4.74 12.52 -2.17
CA SER A 111 3.88 11.76 -3.07
C SER A 111 4.08 10.25 -2.94
N LEU A 112 3.10 9.51 -3.43
CA LEU A 112 3.30 8.12 -3.82
C LEU A 112 4.09 8.09 -5.15
N PRO A 113 4.94 7.07 -5.39
CA PRO A 113 5.53 6.88 -6.70
C PRO A 113 4.45 6.76 -7.78
N GLY A 114 4.61 7.45 -8.90
CA GLY A 114 3.61 7.43 -9.96
C GLY A 114 3.57 8.65 -10.85
N GLY A 115 2.85 8.53 -11.95
CA GLY A 115 2.84 9.52 -13.00
C GLY A 115 1.71 9.31 -14.00
N LYS A 116 1.81 9.98 -15.14
CA LYS A 116 0.76 9.99 -16.16
C LYS A 116 0.81 8.69 -16.97
N VAL A 117 -0.36 8.30 -17.48
CA VAL A 117 -0.44 7.20 -18.43
C VAL A 117 0.28 7.57 -19.74
N GLU A 118 1.10 6.66 -20.23
CA GLU A 118 1.76 6.72 -21.53
C GLU A 118 1.07 5.81 -22.55
N GLU A 119 1.38 5.99 -23.84
CA GLU A 119 0.73 5.22 -24.93
C GLU A 119 1.00 3.71 -24.86
N ASP A 120 2.15 3.33 -24.31
CA ASP A 120 2.59 1.94 -24.21
C ASP A 120 2.10 1.23 -22.93
N ASP A 121 1.48 1.97 -22.00
CA ASP A 121 0.97 1.40 -20.74
C ASP A 121 -0.28 0.53 -21.00
N VAL A 122 -0.21 -0.74 -20.60
CA VAL A 122 -1.31 -1.70 -20.82
C VAL A 122 -2.53 -1.39 -19.95
N ASP A 123 -2.31 -1.00 -18.70
CA ASP A 123 -3.33 -0.64 -17.73
C ASP A 123 -2.78 0.29 -16.64
N ASP A 124 -3.62 0.69 -15.67
CA ASP A 124 -3.19 1.59 -14.59
C ASP A 124 -2.11 0.97 -13.68
N ALA A 125 -2.02 -0.37 -13.60
CA ALA A 125 -0.99 -1.05 -12.81
C ALA A 125 0.36 -1.03 -13.53
N ASP A 126 0.35 -1.19 -14.84
CA ASP A 126 1.54 -1.02 -15.69
C ASP A 126 2.09 0.40 -15.54
N THR A 127 1.25 1.43 -15.68
CA THR A 127 1.63 2.83 -15.43
C THR A 127 2.26 3.01 -14.04
N ALA A 128 1.58 2.56 -12.98
CA ALA A 128 2.06 2.75 -11.60
C ALA A 128 3.41 2.05 -11.34
N THR A 129 3.63 0.87 -11.92
CA THR A 129 4.87 0.10 -11.73
C THR A 129 6.01 0.58 -12.63
N ARG A 130 5.73 1.04 -13.85
CA ARG A 130 6.69 1.72 -14.73
C ARG A 130 7.23 2.99 -14.05
N GLU A 131 6.34 3.85 -13.58
CA GLU A 131 6.70 5.10 -12.89
C GLU A 131 7.49 4.82 -11.61
N ALA A 132 7.09 3.83 -10.81
CA ALA A 132 7.87 3.44 -9.63
C ALA A 132 9.28 2.91 -10.00
N LYS A 133 9.44 2.25 -11.15
CA LYS A 133 10.76 1.86 -11.64
C LYS A 133 11.60 3.09 -12.01
N GLU A 134 11.02 4.04 -12.72
CA GLU A 134 11.69 5.26 -13.17
C GLU A 134 12.10 6.16 -11.99
N GLU A 135 11.17 6.42 -11.07
CA GLU A 135 11.37 7.36 -9.97
C GLU A 135 12.27 6.80 -8.85
N ILE A 136 12.10 5.51 -8.49
CA ILE A 136 12.74 4.92 -7.29
C ILE A 136 13.51 3.63 -7.54
N GLY A 137 13.60 3.16 -8.79
CA GLY A 137 14.31 1.92 -9.15
C GLY A 137 13.60 0.64 -8.70
N LEU A 138 12.29 0.70 -8.43
CA LEU A 138 11.53 -0.47 -7.99
C LEU A 138 11.13 -1.34 -9.19
N GLU A 139 11.84 -2.45 -9.38
CA GLU A 139 11.53 -3.39 -10.47
C GLU A 139 10.10 -3.97 -10.34
N PRO A 140 9.28 -3.93 -11.40
CA PRO A 140 7.90 -4.44 -11.37
C PRO A 140 7.81 -5.90 -10.91
N SER A 141 8.83 -6.72 -11.18
CA SER A 141 8.87 -8.13 -10.75
C SER A 141 8.96 -8.31 -9.24
N LEU A 142 9.34 -7.29 -8.47
CA LEU A 142 9.38 -7.32 -7.00
C LEU A 142 8.01 -7.01 -6.38
N VAL A 143 7.09 -6.47 -7.17
CA VAL A 143 5.80 -5.97 -6.69
C VAL A 143 4.68 -6.89 -7.16
N ASN A 144 4.01 -7.51 -6.21
CA ASN A 144 2.77 -8.24 -6.48
C ASN A 144 1.58 -7.26 -6.42
N VAL A 145 1.08 -6.82 -7.56
CA VAL A 145 -0.12 -5.97 -7.63
C VAL A 145 -1.35 -6.77 -7.20
N VAL A 146 -2.12 -6.23 -6.24
CA VAL A 146 -3.22 -6.94 -5.58
C VAL A 146 -4.56 -6.23 -5.66
N ALA A 147 -4.59 -4.91 -5.86
CA ALA A 147 -5.84 -4.17 -6.01
C ALA A 147 -5.63 -2.88 -6.80
N VAL A 148 -6.69 -2.44 -7.48
CA VAL A 148 -6.81 -1.11 -8.07
C VAL A 148 -7.98 -0.43 -7.38
N LEU A 149 -7.74 0.75 -6.78
CA LEU A 149 -8.75 1.48 -6.03
C LEU A 149 -9.59 2.37 -6.95
N GLU A 150 -10.69 2.90 -6.40
CA GLU A 150 -11.44 3.95 -7.05
C GLU A 150 -10.55 5.18 -7.35
N PRO A 151 -10.78 5.88 -8.46
CA PRO A 151 -9.98 7.03 -8.80
C PRO A 151 -10.25 8.19 -7.85
N PHE A 152 -9.22 9.01 -7.66
CA PHE A 152 -9.30 10.32 -7.03
C PHE A 152 -9.16 11.40 -8.09
N LEU A 153 -9.59 12.61 -7.78
CA LEU A 153 -9.45 13.75 -8.67
C LEU A 153 -8.55 14.78 -8.01
N SER A 154 -7.46 15.13 -8.69
CA SER A 154 -6.50 16.12 -8.18
C SER A 154 -7.10 17.54 -8.22
N LYS A 155 -6.43 18.48 -7.55
CA LYS A 155 -6.75 19.92 -7.62
C LYS A 155 -6.82 20.44 -9.06
N HIS A 156 -6.05 19.84 -9.97
CA HIS A 156 -5.99 20.20 -11.40
C HIS A 156 -6.92 19.35 -12.27
N LEU A 157 -7.87 18.63 -11.67
CA LEU A 157 -8.84 17.76 -12.35
C LEU A 157 -8.19 16.59 -13.10
N LEU A 158 -6.99 16.18 -12.71
CA LEU A 158 -6.36 14.96 -13.19
C LEU A 158 -6.96 13.76 -12.45
N LYS A 159 -7.44 12.75 -13.17
CA LYS A 159 -7.88 11.48 -12.59
C LYS A 159 -6.65 10.69 -12.14
N VAL A 160 -6.55 10.36 -10.86
CA VAL A 160 -5.43 9.60 -10.29
C VAL A 160 -5.95 8.26 -9.77
N VAL A 161 -5.42 7.16 -10.30
CA VAL A 161 -5.82 5.78 -9.96
C VAL A 161 -4.80 5.18 -8.99
N PRO A 162 -5.17 4.91 -7.73
CA PRO A 162 -4.26 4.25 -6.79
C PRO A 162 -4.21 2.74 -7.04
N VAL A 163 -3.00 2.19 -7.10
CA VAL A 163 -2.73 0.76 -7.28
C VAL A 163 -2.02 0.23 -6.05
N ILE A 164 -2.56 -0.79 -5.41
CA ILE A 164 -1.92 -1.43 -4.25
C ILE A 164 -1.03 -2.57 -4.73
N GLY A 165 0.26 -2.48 -4.39
CA GLY A 165 1.26 -3.52 -4.63
C GLY A 165 1.85 -4.02 -3.32
N ILE A 166 2.19 -5.31 -3.26
CA ILE A 166 2.84 -5.95 -2.11
C ILE A 166 4.29 -6.26 -2.48
N LEU A 167 5.23 -5.62 -1.79
CA LEU A 167 6.65 -5.95 -1.84
C LEU A 167 6.93 -7.02 -0.78
N SER A 168 7.07 -8.27 -1.23
CA SER A 168 7.15 -9.44 -0.34
C SER A 168 8.52 -9.60 0.31
N ASP A 169 9.58 -9.12 -0.35
CA ASP A 169 10.94 -9.10 0.17
C ASP A 169 11.51 -7.69 0.09
N ARG A 170 11.49 -6.99 1.22
CA ARG A 170 12.01 -5.62 1.32
C ARG A 170 13.52 -5.56 1.05
N ASN A 171 14.27 -6.63 1.35
CA ASN A 171 15.73 -6.67 1.15
C ASN A 171 16.11 -6.80 -0.32
N ALA A 172 15.19 -7.30 -1.16
CA ALA A 172 15.40 -7.36 -2.61
C ALA A 172 15.28 -5.98 -3.27
N PHE A 173 14.69 -4.99 -2.60
CA PHE A 173 14.58 -3.63 -3.11
C PHE A 173 15.73 -2.74 -2.62
N ASN A 174 16.55 -2.28 -3.56
CA ASN A 174 17.60 -1.29 -3.32
C ASN A 174 17.20 0.05 -3.95
N PRO A 175 16.67 1.01 -3.16
CA PRO A 175 16.13 2.27 -3.69
C PRO A 175 17.19 3.05 -4.47
N THR A 176 16.83 3.48 -5.68
CA THR A 176 17.69 4.29 -6.55
C THR A 176 16.88 5.48 -7.05
N PRO A 177 16.94 6.64 -6.37
CA PRO A 177 16.14 7.80 -6.75
C PRO A 177 16.63 8.38 -8.08
N ASN A 178 15.70 8.69 -8.98
CA ASN A 178 15.99 9.57 -10.11
C ASN A 178 16.15 11.01 -9.60
N ALA A 179 17.39 11.49 -9.54
CA ALA A 179 17.69 12.82 -9.00
C ALA A 179 17.00 13.98 -9.73
N GLY A 180 16.53 13.78 -10.98
CA GLY A 180 15.74 14.79 -11.68
C GLY A 180 14.31 14.94 -11.15
N GLU A 181 13.80 13.96 -10.41
CA GLU A 181 12.38 13.87 -10.03
C GLU A 181 12.16 13.64 -8.54
N VAL A 182 13.10 12.95 -7.87
CA VAL A 182 13.00 12.52 -6.47
C VAL A 182 14.24 12.94 -5.70
N ASP A 183 14.06 13.81 -4.70
CA ASP A 183 15.12 14.18 -3.76
C ASP A 183 15.34 13.08 -2.71
N GLU A 184 14.24 12.47 -2.24
CA GLU A 184 14.28 11.52 -1.12
C GLU A 184 13.26 10.40 -1.28
N ILE A 185 13.67 9.18 -0.89
CA ILE A 185 12.79 8.02 -0.76
C ILE A 185 12.73 7.67 0.72
N PHE A 186 11.53 7.52 1.25
CA PHE A 186 11.30 7.11 2.63
C PHE A 186 10.03 6.26 2.70
N ASP A 187 9.69 5.81 3.90
CA ASP A 187 8.48 5.03 4.12
C ASP A 187 7.84 5.42 5.44
N ALA A 188 6.53 5.22 5.54
CA ALA A 188 5.72 5.59 6.70
C ALA A 188 4.82 4.42 7.14
N PRO A 189 4.50 4.27 8.44
CA PRO A 189 3.53 3.27 8.88
C PRO A 189 2.16 3.57 8.26
N LEU A 190 1.59 2.64 7.50
CA LEU A 190 0.28 2.84 6.86
C LEU A 190 -0.82 3.14 7.89
N GLU A 191 -0.72 2.56 9.08
CA GLU A 191 -1.73 2.76 10.12
C GLU A 191 -1.82 4.20 10.63
N MET A 192 -0.76 5.02 10.44
CA MET A 192 -0.76 6.41 10.91
C MET A 192 -1.88 7.24 10.26
N PHE A 193 -2.26 6.90 9.02
CA PHE A 193 -3.32 7.60 8.29
C PHE A 193 -4.73 7.29 8.80
N LEU A 194 -4.86 6.49 9.87
CA LEU A 194 -6.12 6.22 10.54
C LEU A 194 -6.20 6.81 11.95
N LYS A 195 -5.15 7.51 12.40
CA LYS A 195 -5.08 8.02 13.77
C LYS A 195 -4.94 9.54 13.76
N ASP A 196 -5.48 10.17 14.80
CA ASP A 196 -5.48 11.63 14.95
C ASP A 196 -4.17 12.16 15.56
N GLU A 197 -3.16 11.29 15.74
CA GLU A 197 -1.84 11.71 16.22
C GLU A 197 -1.01 12.30 15.08
N ASN A 198 -0.41 13.48 15.32
CA ASN A 198 0.33 14.24 14.31
C ASN A 198 -0.50 14.57 13.06
N HIS A 199 -1.82 14.61 13.22
CA HIS A 199 -2.78 14.89 12.17
C HIS A 199 -3.43 16.27 12.41
N LYS A 200 -3.73 16.98 11.32
CA LYS A 200 -4.61 18.15 11.31
C LYS A 200 -5.42 18.17 10.03
N SER A 201 -6.57 18.86 10.06
CA SER A 201 -7.40 19.07 8.87
C SER A 201 -7.84 20.52 8.74
N GLU A 202 -8.12 20.92 7.50
CA GLU A 202 -8.59 22.26 7.13
C GLU A 202 -9.82 22.13 6.23
N GLU A 203 -10.91 22.84 6.56
CA GLU A 203 -12.07 22.89 5.67
C GLU A 203 -11.77 23.80 4.47
N ILE A 204 -11.94 23.26 3.27
CA ILE A 204 -11.78 24.01 2.02
C ILE A 204 -13.03 23.88 1.13
N ASP A 205 -13.32 24.92 0.36
CA ASP A 205 -14.33 24.86 -0.70
C ASP A 205 -13.69 24.32 -1.99
N TRP A 206 -14.12 23.14 -2.42
CA TRP A 206 -13.64 22.50 -3.64
C TRP A 206 -14.81 22.01 -4.49
N LEU A 207 -14.91 22.53 -5.73
CA LEU A 207 -16.01 22.24 -6.66
C LEU A 207 -17.40 22.46 -6.03
N GLY A 208 -17.55 23.52 -5.24
CA GLY A 208 -18.82 23.84 -4.56
C GLY A 208 -19.15 22.94 -3.36
N ASN A 209 -18.24 22.04 -2.98
CA ASN A 209 -18.38 21.18 -1.81
C ASN A 209 -17.38 21.60 -0.73
N ARG A 210 -17.81 21.62 0.52
CA ARG A 210 -16.90 21.73 1.67
C ARG A 210 -16.27 20.37 1.92
N ILE A 211 -14.95 20.31 1.87
CA ILE A 211 -14.19 19.08 2.11
C ILE A 211 -13.12 19.33 3.18
N LEU A 212 -12.65 18.27 3.84
CA LEU A 212 -11.51 18.37 4.75
C LEU A 212 -10.22 18.00 4.02
N LEU A 213 -9.27 18.93 4.02
CA LEU A 213 -7.92 18.73 3.54
C LEU A 213 -7.06 18.23 4.70
N HIS A 214 -6.52 17.03 4.57
CA HIS A 214 -5.77 16.35 5.64
C HIS A 214 -4.26 16.58 5.53
N TYR A 215 -3.60 16.65 6.69
CA TYR A 215 -2.16 16.81 6.83
C TYR A 215 -1.66 15.89 7.96
N PHE A 216 -0.54 15.22 7.71
CA PHE A 216 0.15 14.37 8.67
C PHE A 216 1.62 14.78 8.76
N ASP A 217 2.07 15.09 9.98
CA ASP A 217 3.48 15.30 10.29
C ASP A 217 4.14 13.94 10.56
N TYR A 218 5.22 13.64 9.82
CA TYR A 218 5.98 12.41 10.00
C TYR A 218 7.47 12.71 10.13
N GLU A 219 8.13 12.11 11.13
CA GLU A 219 9.56 12.24 11.34
C GLU A 219 10.24 10.88 11.23
N THR A 220 11.25 10.77 10.38
CA THR A 220 12.10 9.58 10.24
C THR A 220 13.49 9.97 9.79
N GLY A 221 14.52 9.25 10.23
CA GLY A 221 15.91 9.53 9.86
C GLY A 221 16.39 10.95 10.21
N GLY A 222 15.80 11.58 11.24
CA GLY A 222 16.09 12.98 11.62
C GLY A 222 15.52 14.03 10.67
N LYS A 223 14.60 13.65 9.76
CA LYS A 223 13.95 14.53 8.80
C LYS A 223 12.45 14.56 9.03
N LYS A 224 11.83 15.72 8.76
CA LYS A 224 10.39 15.95 8.87
C LYS A 224 9.75 16.01 7.50
N TYR A 225 8.62 15.33 7.37
CA TYR A 225 7.82 15.23 6.16
C TYR A 225 6.39 15.64 6.48
N MET A 226 5.80 16.43 5.59
CA MET A 226 4.38 16.76 5.63
C MET A 226 3.67 15.97 4.53
N ILE A 227 2.85 15.00 4.91
CA ILE A 227 2.03 14.22 3.99
C ILE A 227 0.64 14.83 3.98
N TRP A 228 0.20 15.36 2.84
CA TRP A 228 -1.04 16.15 2.79
C TRP A 228 -1.76 16.02 1.45
N GLY A 229 -2.95 16.61 1.38
CA GLY A 229 -3.69 16.75 0.13
C GLY A 229 -4.12 15.42 -0.47
N LEU A 230 -3.92 15.28 -1.80
CA LEU A 230 -4.33 14.09 -2.54
C LEU A 230 -3.62 12.83 -2.01
N THR A 231 -2.32 12.92 -1.71
CA THR A 231 -1.53 11.82 -1.15
C THR A 231 -2.13 11.34 0.17
N ALA A 232 -2.44 12.26 1.09
CA ALA A 232 -3.08 11.92 2.37
C ALA A 232 -4.45 11.27 2.17
N GLY A 233 -5.31 11.81 1.30
CA GLY A 233 -6.63 11.24 1.00
C GLY A 233 -6.56 9.81 0.45
N ILE A 234 -5.63 9.55 -0.47
CA ILE A 234 -5.39 8.20 -1.01
C ILE A 234 -4.94 7.24 0.10
N LEU A 235 -4.03 7.68 0.97
CA LEU A 235 -3.47 6.86 2.04
C LEU A 235 -4.48 6.56 3.16
N ILE A 236 -5.35 7.52 3.53
CA ILE A 236 -6.47 7.30 4.45
C ILE A 236 -7.39 6.20 3.90
N ARG A 237 -7.74 6.29 2.61
CA ARG A 237 -8.61 5.30 1.96
C ARG A 237 -7.96 3.92 1.90
N ALA A 238 -6.71 3.84 1.48
CA ALA A 238 -5.97 2.59 1.40
C ALA A 238 -5.80 1.95 2.79
N ALA A 239 -5.44 2.73 3.80
CA ALA A 239 -5.34 2.26 5.18
C ALA A 239 -6.68 1.72 5.69
N SER A 240 -7.79 2.42 5.39
CA SER A 240 -9.13 1.99 5.81
C SER A 240 -9.53 0.63 5.20
N ILE A 241 -9.17 0.39 3.93
CA ILE A 241 -9.40 -0.89 3.25
C ILE A 241 -8.50 -1.99 3.84
N VAL A 242 -7.22 -1.69 4.04
CA VAL A 242 -6.22 -2.66 4.54
C VAL A 242 -6.54 -3.09 5.97
N TYR A 243 -6.82 -2.15 6.86
CA TYR A 243 -7.12 -2.40 8.27
C TYR A 243 -8.61 -2.65 8.56
N GLN A 244 -9.47 -2.55 7.54
CA GLN A 244 -10.93 -2.75 7.64
C GLN A 244 -11.59 -1.91 8.74
N ARG A 245 -11.12 -0.67 8.93
CA ARG A 245 -11.67 0.26 9.93
C ARG A 245 -11.56 1.70 9.43
N PRO A 246 -12.49 2.59 9.81
CA PRO A 246 -12.36 4.01 9.48
C PRO A 246 -11.24 4.68 10.29
N PRO A 247 -10.81 5.89 9.89
CA PRO A 247 -9.95 6.73 10.71
C PRO A 247 -10.68 7.19 11.98
N THR A 248 -9.91 7.63 12.99
CA THR A 248 -10.43 8.18 14.24
C THR A 248 -10.84 9.65 14.15
N PHE A 249 -10.73 10.25 12.97
CA PHE A 249 -11.08 11.64 12.66
C PHE A 249 -12.09 11.69 11.51
N LEU A 250 -12.68 12.86 11.28
CA LEU A 250 -13.65 13.08 10.21
C LEU A 250 -12.95 13.27 8.87
N GLU A 251 -13.32 12.52 7.82
CA GLU A 251 -12.69 12.64 6.49
C GLU A 251 -13.35 13.69 5.57
N GLN A 252 -14.66 13.93 5.68
CA GLN A 252 -15.47 14.79 4.79
C GLN A 252 -14.92 14.92 3.35
N THR A 253 -15.06 13.84 2.56
CA THR A 253 -14.48 13.76 1.21
C THR A 253 -15.37 14.41 0.14
N PRO A 254 -14.80 14.77 -1.03
CA PRO A 254 -15.59 15.24 -2.15
C PRO A 254 -16.55 14.17 -2.67
N LYS A 255 -17.80 14.57 -2.95
CA LYS A 255 -18.79 13.74 -3.63
C LYS A 255 -18.74 13.99 -5.14
N VAL A 256 -17.66 13.55 -5.80
CA VAL A 256 -17.48 13.75 -7.25
C VAL A 256 -17.63 12.41 -7.99
N LYS A 257 -18.47 12.37 -9.02
CA LYS A 257 -18.56 11.22 -9.93
C LYS A 257 -17.38 11.23 -10.90
N LEU A 258 -16.56 10.18 -10.84
CA LEU A 258 -15.53 9.91 -11.84
C LEU A 258 -15.94 8.67 -12.63
N PRO A 259 -15.82 8.67 -13.97
CA PRO A 259 -16.07 7.47 -14.76
C PRO A 259 -15.16 6.34 -14.26
N GLY A 260 -15.76 5.17 -14.01
CA GLY A 260 -15.11 4.01 -13.42
C GLY A 260 -13.86 3.55 -14.18
N VAL A 261 -12.98 2.84 -13.48
CA VAL A 261 -11.80 2.20 -14.07
C VAL A 261 -12.27 1.02 -14.94
N VAL A 262 -11.75 0.91 -16.17
CA VAL A 262 -11.92 -0.29 -16.98
C VAL A 262 -10.97 -1.34 -16.41
N SER A 263 -11.45 -2.18 -15.49
CA SER A 263 -10.66 -3.29 -14.96
C SER A 263 -10.61 -4.42 -16.00
N THR A 264 -9.48 -4.58 -16.68
CA THR A 264 -9.19 -5.75 -17.53
C THR A 264 -8.42 -6.84 -16.78
N TYR A 265 -8.50 -6.88 -15.44
CA TYR A 265 -7.93 -7.97 -14.63
C TYR A 265 -8.73 -9.27 -14.82
N THR A 266 -8.46 -9.95 -15.93
CA THR A 266 -8.69 -11.39 -16.11
C THR A 266 -7.40 -12.02 -16.62
N LYS A 267 -6.48 -12.32 -15.71
CA LYS A 267 -5.55 -13.43 -15.92
C LYS A 267 -5.85 -14.51 -14.89
N SER A 268 -6.85 -15.33 -15.23
CA SER A 268 -6.83 -16.75 -14.86
C SER A 268 -5.73 -17.43 -15.68
N PRO A 269 -5.03 -18.40 -15.09
CA PRO A 269 -5.45 -19.78 -15.28
C PRO A 269 -6.06 -20.41 -14.03
#